data_AF-A0A353R691-F1
#
_entry.id   AF-A0A353R691-F1
#
_cell.length_a   1.000
_cell.length_b   1.000
_cell.length_c   1.000
_cell.angle_alpha   90.00
_cell.angle_beta   90.00
_cell.angle_gamma   90.00
#
_symmetry.space_group_name_H-M   'P 1'
#
loop_
_entity.id
_entity.type
_entity.pdbx_description
1 polymer ?
#
loop_
_entity_poly.entity_id
_entity_poly.type
_entity_poly.pdbx_seq_one_letter_code
_entity_poly.pdbx_strand_id
1 'polypeptide(L)' 'YYNLGNLYCLSGDFPKSIGNFTRSIELYPYLAEAYYNRGLIQIYLKEKEKGCMDISTAGELGIKDAYSVIKKFCVTE' A
#
# COMPACT_ATOMS: atom_id res chain seq x y z
N TYR A 1 -9.24 9.22 -6.81
CA TYR A 1 -7.82 9.15 -6.43
C TYR A 1 -7.27 7.74 -6.50
N TYR A 2 -7.91 6.73 -5.88
CA TYR A 2 -7.50 5.32 -6.00
C TYR A 2 -7.20 4.85 -7.43
N ASN A 3 -8.15 4.98 -8.36
CA ASN A 3 -7.94 4.58 -9.76
C ASN A 3 -6.78 5.32 -10.43
N LEU A 4 -6.60 6.61 -10.12
CA LEU A 4 -5.48 7.39 -10.66
C LEU A 4 -4.14 6.94 -10.07
N GLY A 5 -4.13 6.54 -8.79
CA GLY A 5 -2.98 5.88 -8.17
C GLY A 5 -2.62 4.60 -8.91
N ASN A 6 -3.59 3.74 -9.18
CA ASN A 6 -3.37 2.51 -9.96
C ASN A 6 -2.80 2.80 -11.36
N LEU A 7 -3.30 3.81 -12.08
CA LEU A 7 -2.77 4.20 -13.38
C LEU A 7 -1.31 4.65 -13.30
N TYR A 8 -0.96 5.48 -12.30
CA TYR A 8 0.42 5.90 -12.11
C TYR A 8 1.34 4.74 -11.70
N CYS A 9 0.86 3.81 -10.87
CA CYS A 9 1.58 2.58 -10.55
C CYS A 9 1.88 1.75 -11.80
N LEU A 10 0.90 1.58 -12.70
CA LEU A 10 1.09 0.86 -13.97
C LEU A 10 2.10 1.57 -14.89
N SER A 11 2.15 2.91 -14.85
CA SER A 11 3.13 3.70 -15.60
C SER A 11 4.54 3.73 -14.96
N GLY A 12 4.70 3.17 -13.75
CA GLY A 12 5.95 3.23 -13.00
C GLY A 12 6.23 4.56 -12.29
N ASP A 13 5.32 5.54 -12.37
CA ASP A 13 5.42 6.80 -11.62
C ASP A 13 4.96 6.59 -10.16
N PHE A 14 5.81 5.90 -9.41
CA PHE A 14 5.54 5.54 -8.01
C PHE A 14 5.31 6.76 -7.10
N PRO A 15 6.05 7.89 -7.21
CA PRO A 15 5.78 9.07 -6.40
C PRO A 15 4.35 9.61 -6.57
N LYS A 16 3.86 9.75 -7.82
CA LYS A 16 2.48 10.18 -8.05
C LYS A 16 1.47 9.13 -7.62
N SER A 17 1.79 7.85 -7.78
CA SER A 17 0.94 6.76 -7.28
C SER A 17 0.73 6.85 -5.77
N ILE A 18 1.81 7.01 -5.00
CA ILE A 18 1.77 7.15 -3.54
C ILE A 18 0.92 8.35 -3.14
N GLY A 19 1.14 9.52 -3.76
CA GLY A 19 0.36 10.72 -3.47
C GLY A 19 -1.15 10.53 -3.69
N ASN A 20 -1.52 9.83 -4.77
CA ASN A 20 -2.92 9.51 -5.06
C ASN A 20 -3.52 8.50 -4.07
N PHE A 21 -2.77 7.48 -3.65
CA PHE A 21 -3.26 6.57 -2.62
C PHE A 21 -3.40 7.25 -1.26
N THR A 22 -2.45 8.11 -0.88
CA THR A 22 -2.56 8.94 0.33
C THR A 22 -3.82 9.79 0.30
N ARG A 23 -4.10 10.47 -0.81
CA ARG A 23 -5.35 11.24 -0.94
C ARG A 23 -6.60 10.36 -0.87
N SER A 24 -6.52 9.14 -1.40
CA SER A 24 -7.62 8.17 -1.29
C SER A 24 -7.88 7.73 0.14
N ILE A 25 -6.81 7.53 0.92
CA ILE A 25 -6.86 7.16 2.33
C ILE A 25 -7.41 8.31 3.19
N GLU A 26 -7.02 9.55 2.92
CA GLU A 26 -7.56 10.73 3.60
C GLU A 26 -9.08 10.89 3.40
N LEU A 27 -9.58 10.56 2.20
CA LEU A 27 -11.00 10.68 1.87
C LEU A 27 -11.80 9.44 2.31
N TYR A 28 -11.19 8.26 2.24
CA TYR A 28 -11.80 6.97 2.56
C TYR A 28 -10.83 6.14 3.43
N PRO A 29 -10.80 6.39 4.75
CA PRO A 29 -9.85 5.73 5.66
C PRO A 29 -10.03 4.22 5.80
N TYR A 30 -11.14 3.67 5.31
CA TYR A 30 -11.43 2.23 5.34
C TYR A 30 -11.21 1.54 3.99
N LEU A 31 -10.68 2.25 2.99
CA LEU A 31 -10.38 1.68 1.68
C LEU A 31 -9.10 0.83 1.76
N ALA A 32 -9.25 -0.42 2.15
CA ALA A 32 -8.17 -1.36 2.39
C ALA A 32 -7.20 -1.47 1.20
N GLU A 33 -7.72 -1.44 -0.02
CA GLU A 33 -6.94 -1.59 -1.25
C GLU A 33 -5.97 -0.42 -1.48
N ALA A 34 -6.30 0.78 -1.00
CA ALA A 34 -5.41 1.93 -1.09
C ALA A 34 -4.19 1.76 -0.17
N TYR A 35 -4.40 1.25 1.04
CA TYR A 35 -3.30 0.87 1.94
C TYR A 35 -2.49 -0.27 1.34
N TYR A 36 -3.14 -1.31 0.83
CA TYR A 36 -2.45 -2.47 0.25
C TYR A 36 -1.53 -2.06 -0.91
N ASN A 37 -2.05 -1.30 -1.87
CA ASN A 37 -1.28 -0.89 -3.04
C ASN A 37 -0.18 0.12 -2.69
N ARG A 38 -0.44 1.07 -1.79
CA ARG A 38 0.59 2.01 -1.31
C ARG A 38 1.71 1.28 -0.57
N GLY A 39 1.34 0.30 0.27
CA GLY A 39 2.27 -0.51 1.03
C GLY A 39 3.19 -1.35 0.16
N LEU A 40 2.66 -2.00 -0.88
CA LEU A 40 3.47 -2.76 -1.84
C LEU A 40 4.48 -1.87 -2.57
N ILE A 41 4.07 -0.67 -3.00
CA ILE A 41 4.96 0.28 -3.67
C ILE A 41 6.06 0.75 -2.71
N GLN A 42 5.74 1.06 -1.45
CA GLN A 42 6.74 1.47 -0.46
C GLN A 42 7.75 0.35 -0.18
N ILE A 43 7.29 -0.90 -0.03
CA ILE A 43 8.19 -2.07 0.09
C ILE A 43 9.11 -2.16 -1.14
N TYR A 44 8.56 -2.01 -2.34
CA TYR A 44 9.34 -2.04 -3.59
C TYR A 44 10.41 -0.93 -3.64
N LEU A 45 10.09 0.27 -3.14
CA LEU A 45 11.01 1.40 -3.02
C LEU A 45 11.98 1.30 -1.84
N LYS A 46 12.05 0.16 -1.15
CA LYS A 46 12.88 -0.09 0.04
C LYS A 46 12.49 0.73 1.27
N GLU A 47 11.32 1.36 1.27
CA GLU A 47 10.67 1.98 2.43
C GLU A 47 9.88 0.91 3.20
N LYS A 48 10.58 -0.16 3.59
CA LYS A 48 9.97 -1.40 4.09
C LYS A 48 9.11 -1.14 5.33
N GLU A 49 9.58 -0.35 6.29
CA GLU A 49 8.84 -0.08 7.53
C GLU A 49 7.49 0.57 7.25
N LYS A 50 7.45 1.63 6.42
CA LYS A 50 6.22 2.32 6.05
C LYS A 50 5.29 1.38 5.29
N GLY A 51 5.84 0.64 4.34
CA GLY A 51 5.04 -0.27 3.54
C GLY A 51 4.44 -1.39 4.37
N CYS A 52 5.17 -1.92 5.34
CA CYS A 52 4.68 -2.94 6.27
C CYS A 52 3.56 -2.43 7.18
N MET A 53 3.62 -1.17 7.63
CA MET A 53 2.50 -0.56 8.36
C MET A 53 1.24 -0.49 7.50
N ASP A 54 1.37 0.00 6.26
CA ASP A 54 0.25 0.06 5.32
C ASP A 54 -0.34 -1.32 5.02
N ILE A 55 0.50 -2.33 4.78
CA ILE A 55 0.02 -3.70 4.57
C ILE A 55 -0.67 -4.23 5.83
N SER A 56 -0.18 -3.93 7.04
CA SER A 56 -0.86 -4.32 8.30
C SER A 56 -2.26 -3.74 8.37
N THR A 57 -2.41 -2.44 8.12
CA THR A 57 -3.72 -1.78 8.11
C THR A 57 -4.64 -2.38 7.05
N ALA A 58 -4.13 -2.71 5.86
CA ALA A 58 -4.93 -3.38 4.83
C ALA A 58 -5.47 -4.74 5.32
N GLY A 59 -4.67 -5.50 6.08
CA GLY A 59 -5.09 -6.75 6.71
C GLY A 59 -6.18 -6.56 7.76
N GLU A 60 -6.02 -5.58 8.64
CA GLU A 60 -7.03 -5.20 9.65
C GLU A 60 -8.36 -4.79 9.02
N LEU A 61 -8.32 -4.15 7.83
CA LEU A 61 -9.49 -3.75 7.05
C LEU A 61 -10.07 -4.88 6.18
N GLY A 62 -9.51 -6.09 6.22
CA GLY A 62 -10.09 -7.30 5.64
C GLY A 62 -9.34 -7.92 4.46
N ILE A 63 -8.22 -7.35 4.00
CA ILE A 63 -7.40 -7.96 2.95
C ILE A 63 -6.55 -9.08 3.54
N LYS A 64 -7.06 -10.31 3.50
CA LYS A 64 -6.38 -11.49 4.06
C LYS A 64 -4.99 -11.73 3.45
N ASP A 65 -4.81 -11.41 2.18
CA ASP A 65 -3.53 -11.57 1.47
C ASP A 65 -2.42 -10.68 2.06
N ALA A 66 -2.77 -9.63 2.81
CA ALA A 66 -1.81 -8.79 3.50
C ALA A 66 -0.93 -9.58 4.46
N TYR A 67 -1.45 -10.59 5.16
CA TYR A 67 -0.67 -11.40 6.09
C TYR A 67 0.44 -12.20 5.38
N SER A 68 0.17 -12.67 4.17
CA SER A 68 1.19 -13.34 3.35
C SER A 68 2.30 -12.38 2.91
N VAL A 69 1.93 -11.14 2.56
CA VAL A 69 2.90 -10.08 2.25
C VAL A 69 3.74 -9.73 3.48
N ILE A 70 3.12 -9.55 4.65
CA ILE A 70 3.83 -9.27 5.91
C ILE A 70 4.83 -10.38 6.23
N LYS A 71 4.40 -11.64 6.16
CA LYS A 71 5.28 -12.78 6.42
C LYS A 71 6.51 -12.79 5.50
N LYS A 72 6.33 -12.42 4.23
CA LYS A 72 7.39 -12.45 3.22
C LYS A 72 8.34 -11.25 3.31
N PHE A 73 7.81 -10.06 3.57
CA PHE A 73 8.55 -8.82 3.39
C PHE A 73 8.79 -8.04 4.68
N CYS A 74 8.04 -8.27 5.75
CA CYS A 74 8.04 -7.43 6.96
C CYS A 74 8.70 -8.07 8.16
N VAL A 75 8.73 -9.39 8.23
CA VAL A 75 9.48 -10.10 9.28
C VAL A 75 10.97 -10.00 8.96
N THR A 76 11.77 -9.63 9.94
CA THR A 76 13.23 -9.77 9.92
C THR A 76 13.57 -11.05 10.67
N GLU A 77 14.40 -11.91 10.08
CA GLU A 77 15.06 -13.02 10.81
C GLU A 77 15.88 -12.50 12.00
#